data_AF-A0A3D0HMR5-F1
#
_entry.id   AF-A0A3D0HMR5-F1
#
_cell.length_a   1.000
_cell.length_b   1.000
_cell.length_c   1.000
_cell.angle_alpha   90.00
_cell.angle_beta   90.00
_cell.angle_gamma   90.00
#
_symmetry.space_group_name_H-M   'P 1'
#
loop_
_entity.id
_entity.type
_entity.pdbx_description
1 polymer ?
#
loop_
_entity_poly.entity_id
_entity_poly.type
_entity_poly.pdbx_seq_one_letter_code
_entity_poly.pdbx_strand_id
1 'polypeptide(L)'
;AERIYQFDEVESVYLMSGSFDLTVILEGKSMKEVARFVTTKLSPIEEVVNTSTFFVLKKYKEHGLLMVKDKNEQERMLITP
;
A
#
# COMPACT_ATOMS: atom_id res chain seq x y z
N ALA A 1 9.81 10.28 10.01
CA ALA A 1 8.94 9.10 9.87
C ALA A 1 7.80 9.09 10.89
N GLU A 2 8.04 9.50 12.15
CA GLU A 2 7.06 9.41 13.25
C GLU A 2 5.67 9.94 12.92
N ARG A 3 5.63 11.13 12.34
CA ARG A 3 4.37 11.78 11.96
C ARG A 3 3.63 11.06 10.82
N ILE A 4 4.33 10.32 9.96
CA ILE A 4 3.76 9.70 8.77
C ILE A 4 3.01 8.41 9.14
N TYR A 5 3.60 7.54 9.96
CA TYR A 5 2.94 6.28 10.36
C TYR A 5 1.81 6.47 11.38
N GLN A 6 1.61 7.70 11.88
CA GLN A 6 0.50 8.05 12.78
C GLN A 6 -0.78 8.44 12.04
N PHE A 7 -0.75 8.57 10.71
CA PHE A 7 -1.95 8.84 9.93
C PHE A 7 -2.80 7.57 9.77
N ASP A 8 -4.09 7.67 10.06
CA ASP A 8 -5.03 6.55 9.93
C ASP A 8 -5.11 6.01 8.49
N GLU A 9 -4.84 6.85 7.49
CA GLU A 9 -4.84 6.43 6.09
C GLU A 9 -3.59 5.62 5.67
N VAL A 10 -2.56 5.58 6.53
CA VAL A 10 -1.29 4.90 6.26
C VAL A 10 -1.34 3.48 6.81
N GLU A 11 -1.30 2.50 5.91
CA GLU A 11 -1.27 1.08 6.25
C GLU A 11 0.13 0.65 6.71
N SER A 12 1.16 1.12 6.00
CA SER A 12 2.54 0.76 6.33
C SER A 12 3.56 1.78 5.80
N VAL A 13 4.71 1.85 6.47
CA VAL A 13 5.84 2.69 6.09
C VAL A 13 7.11 1.84 6.09
N TYR A 14 7.87 1.89 5.00
CA TYR A 14 9.13 1.17 4.83
C TYR A 14 10.28 2.15 4.56
N LEU A 15 11.39 1.96 5.26
CA LEU A 15 12.66 2.61 4.92
C LEU A 15 13.34 1.82 3.80
N MET A 16 13.73 2.51 2.74
CA MET A 16 14.29 1.92 1.53
C MET A 16 15.75 2.32 1.37
N SER A 17 16.59 1.41 0.92
CA SER A 17 17.98 1.69 0.51
C SER A 17 18.07 2.23 -0.93
N GLY A 18 16.93 2.66 -1.51
CA GLY A 18 16.75 2.90 -2.95
C GLY A 18 16.87 4.36 -3.35
N SER A 19 16.18 4.74 -4.44
CA SER A 19 16.15 6.11 -4.98
C SER A 19 15.32 7.10 -4.16
N PHE A 20 14.69 6.62 -3.10
CA PHE A 20 13.89 7.40 -2.16
C PHE A 20 14.00 6.73 -0.79
N ASP A 21 13.82 7.51 0.27
CA ASP A 21 14.02 7.01 1.65
C ASP A 21 12.82 6.22 2.16
N LEU A 22 11.59 6.65 1.86
CA LEU A 22 10.38 6.07 2.45
C LEU A 22 9.38 5.59 1.39
N THR A 23 8.96 4.33 1.47
CA THR A 23 7.72 3.84 0.82
C THR A 23 6.59 3.97 1.82
N VAL A 24 5.50 4.63 1.44
CA VAL A 24 4.28 4.70 2.25
C VAL A 24 3.18 3.98 1.49
N ILE A 25 2.61 2.93 2.10
CA ILE A 25 1.41 2.27 1.60
C ILE A 25 0.22 2.89 2.31
N LEU A 26 -0.76 3.33 1.53
CA LEU A 26 -1.93 4.05 1.98
C LEU A 26 -3.17 3.50 1.29
N GLU A 27 -4.28 3.46 2.03
CA GLU A 27 -5.58 3.07 1.50
C GLU A 27 -6.49 4.30 1.39
N GLY A 28 -7.17 4.43 0.25
CA GLY A 28 -8.11 5.51 0.00
C GLY A 28 -9.27 5.04 -0.84
N LYS A 29 -10.46 5.62 -0.63
CA LYS A 29 -11.68 5.22 -1.35
C LYS A 29 -11.69 5.71 -2.79
N SER A 30 -10.88 6.72 -3.10
CA SER A 30 -10.77 7.28 -4.44
C SER A 30 -9.37 7.85 -4.70
N MET A 31 -9.00 7.94 -5.98
CA MET A 31 -7.77 8.60 -6.40
C MET A 31 -7.69 10.06 -5.93
N LYS A 32 -8.83 10.76 -5.87
CA LYS A 32 -8.90 12.14 -5.39
C LYS A 32 -8.56 12.26 -3.90
N GLU A 33 -9.01 11.31 -3.10
CA GLU A 33 -8.69 11.26 -1.66
C GLU A 33 -7.20 11.02 -1.43
N VAL A 34 -6.62 10.06 -2.18
CA VAL A 34 -5.17 9.80 -2.17
C VAL A 34 -4.38 11.03 -2.57
N ALA A 35 -4.74 11.68 -3.68
CA ALA A 35 -4.05 12.89 -4.14
C ALA A 35 -4.16 14.03 -3.11
N ARG A 36 -5.32 14.18 -2.47
CA ARG A 36 -5.51 15.16 -1.39
C ARG A 36 -4.64 14.83 -0.18
N PHE A 37 -4.56 13.57 0.23
CA PHE A 37 -3.70 13.14 1.33
C PHE A 37 -2.24 13.51 1.04
N VAL A 38 -1.73 13.16 -0.13
CA VAL A 38 -0.34 13.47 -0.52
C VAL A 38 -0.10 14.99 -0.47
N THR A 39 -0.94 15.77 -1.15
CA THR A 39 -0.76 17.23 -1.25
C THR A 39 -0.96 18.00 0.05
N THR A 40 -1.83 17.53 0.95
CA THR A 40 -2.18 18.26 2.18
C THR A 40 -1.49 17.76 3.44
N LYS A 41 -1.08 16.49 3.47
CA LYS A 41 -0.49 15.86 4.67
C LYS A 41 0.97 15.45 4.48
N LEU A 42 1.35 14.94 3.30
CA LEU A 42 2.73 14.46 3.06
C LEU A 42 3.64 15.56 2.50
N SER A 43 3.31 16.11 1.33
CA SER A 43 4.14 17.11 0.64
C SER A 43 4.44 18.39 1.47
N PRO A 44 3.56 18.86 2.38
CA PRO A 44 3.85 20.02 3.21
C PRO A 44 4.79 19.75 4.40
N ILE A 45 5.19 18.50 4.65
CA ILE A 45 6.17 18.18 5.69
C ILE A 45 7.53 18.73 5.23
N GLU A 46 8.19 19.51 6.08
CA GLU A 46 9.41 20.26 5.72
C GLU A 46 10.54 19.35 5.22
N GLU A 47 10.63 18.14 5.77
CA GLU A 47 11.64 17.14 5.40
C GLU A 47 11.31 16.37 4.11
N VAL A 48 10.11 16.56 3.53
CA VAL A 48 9.70 15.89 2.29
C VAL A 48 10.14 16.70 1.08
N VAL A 49 11.20 16.23 0.40
CA VAL A 49 11.76 16.90 -0.78
C VAL A 49 10.94 16.61 -2.05
N ASN A 50 10.47 15.38 -2.22
CA ASN A 50 9.71 14.96 -3.39
C ASN A 50 8.75 13.82 -3.05
N THR A 51 7.64 13.72 -3.79
CA THR A 51 6.64 12.66 -3.64
C THR A 51 6.30 12.06 -4.99
N SER A 52 6.38 10.73 -5.09
CA SER A 52 5.91 9.96 -6.25
C SER A 52 4.84 8.98 -5.80
N THR A 53 3.70 8.98 -6.50
CA THR A 53 2.55 8.11 -6.18
C THR A 53 2.41 7.01 -7.22
N PHE A 54 2.35 5.76 -6.77
CA PHE A 54 2.10 4.59 -7.60
C PHE A 54 0.91 3.82 -7.08
N PHE A 55 0.15 3.17 -7.97
CA PHE A 55 -1.00 2.36 -7.61
C PHE A 55 -0.70 0.89 -7.83
N VAL A 56 -0.96 0.07 -6.82
CA VAL A 56 -0.90 -1.39 -6.93
C VAL A 56 -2.09 -1.86 -7.76
N LEU A 57 -1.85 -2.23 -9.03
CA LEU A 57 -2.92 -2.71 -9.91
C LEU A 57 -3.29 -4.17 -9.65
N LYS A 58 -2.30 -4.99 -9.31
CA LYS A 58 -2.47 -6.41 -9.02
C LYS A 58 -1.39 -6.88 -8.07
N LYS A 59 -1.80 -7.43 -6.94
CA LYS A 59 -0.92 -8.15 -6.02
C LYS A 59 -0.77 -9.58 -6.54
N TYR A 60 0.46 -10.02 -6.78
CA TYR A 60 0.76 -11.40 -7.19
C TYR A 60 1.12 -12.29 -6.00
N LYS A 61 1.81 -11.71 -5.02
CA LYS A 61 2.23 -12.35 -3.77
C LYS A 61 2.29 -11.29 -2.68
N GLU A 62 1.85 -11.62 -1.48
CA GLU A 62 1.85 -10.71 -0.33
C GLU A 62 1.99 -11.52 0.97
N HIS A 63 2.80 -11.05 1.92
CA HIS A 63 3.13 -11.76 3.16
C HIS A 63 3.55 -13.24 2.98
N GLY A 64 4.23 -13.55 1.88
CA GLY A 64 4.64 -14.92 1.56
C GLY A 64 3.58 -15.77 0.86
N LEU A 65 2.32 -15.32 0.80
CA LEU A 65 1.18 -16.02 0.21
C LEU A 65 0.95 -15.60 -1.25
N LEU A 66 0.69 -16.58 -2.12
CA LEU A 66 0.31 -16.33 -3.51
C LEU A 66 -1.13 -15.83 -3.58
N MET A 67 -1.33 -14.67 -4.19
CA MET A 67 -2.66 -14.06 -4.36
C MET A 67 -3.34 -14.45 -5.67
N VAL A 68 -2.57 -15.04 -6.59
CA VAL A 68 -3.11 -15.63 -7.81
C VAL A 68 -3.51 -17.06 -7.51
N LYS A 69 -4.81 -17.31 -7.36
CA LYS A 69 -5.35 -18.67 -7.43
C LYS A 69 -5.31 -19.12 -8.87
N ASP A 70 -4.71 -20.28 -9.14
CA ASP A 70 -4.97 -20.99 -10.38
C ASP A 70 -6.47 -21.27 -10.47
N LYS A 71 -7.07 -21.00 -11.63
CA LYS A 71 -8.51 -21.22 -11.86
C LYS A 71 -8.94 -22.70 -11.73
N ASN A 72 -8.02 -23.61 -11.46
CA ASN A 72 -8.22 -25.05 -11.49
C ASN A 72 -8.49 -25.69 -10.11
N GLU A 73 -8.46 -24.95 -9.00
CA GLU A 73 -8.78 -25.51 -7.67
C GLU A 73 -10.20 -25.14 -7.19
N GLN A 74 -11.19 -25.24 -8.08
CA GLN A 74 -12.58 -25.48 -7.68
C GLN A 74 -12.89 -26.97 -7.60
N GLU A 75 -11.97 -27.78 -7.10
CA GLU A 75 -12.30 -29.16 -6.71
C GLU A 75 -12.76 -29.16 -5.26
N ARG A 76 -14.06 -28.92 -5.11
CA ARG A 76 -14.96 -29.36 -4.03
C ARG A 76 -14.46 -29.14 -2.59
N MET A 77 -15.19 -28.32 -1.84
CA MET A 77 -15.19 -28.44 -0.38
C MET A 77 -15.61 -29.86 0.00
N LEU A 78 -14.70 -30.61 0.63
CA LEU A 78 -15.02 -31.86 1.32
C LEU A 78 -15.80 -31.49 2.59
N ILE A 79 -17.12 -31.59 2.51
CA ILE A 79 -17.98 -31.63 3.69
C ILE A 79 -17.72 -32.97 4.36
N THR A 80 -17.16 -32.96 5.57
CA THR A 80 -17.02 -34.16 6.39
C THR A 80 -18.22 -34.21 7.35
N PRO A 81 -18.91 -35.35 7.50
CA PRO A 81 -20.12 -35.47 8.33
C PRO A 81 -19.87 -35.22 9.82
#